data_AF-A0A7X3XPU9-F1
#
_entry.id   AF-A0A7X3XPU9-F1
#
_cell.length_a   1.000
_cell.length_b   1.000
_cell.length_c   1.000
_cell.angle_alpha   90.00
_cell.angle_beta   90.00
_cell.angle_gamma   90.00
#
_symmetry.space_group_name_H-M   'P 1'
#
loop_
_entity.id
_entity.type
_entity.pdbx_description
1 polymer ?
#
loop_
_entity_poly.entity_id
_entity_poly.type
_entity_poly.pdbx_seq_one_letter_code
_entity_poly.pdbx_strand_id
1 'polypeptide(L)'
;MKRLTLFLISFLLLSTQPIVHAEVTLPSVIGSNMVLQRDIRSPIWGWASPGEEITITLSARDENAEPLFSTTVMVSDAEGNWRTKLPAMQAGGPYTLRVAGNNTLELTNILFGEVWVCSGQSNMEWSVRASKDSDAEIATADYPKIRLFDIPHRPSGLLQWDVEAVWHETTPKTIENFSAVAYYFGRKLHKNLDVPIGLISTNWGGTRIEPWTPPAGFASVPALESISKEIQEADANYREQLPQKMKEIETWIAETREALETDARLTQIPENRHALRHHARPTGLYNGMVHPIVPYAIRGAIWYQGESNLQDGMLYHEKMKALINGWRQVWGQGDFPFYFVQLAPFNYGWGASPFSLPAIWEAQAATLSVPHTGMAVTTDVGNLKDIHPQNKQEVGRRLALWALAKTYGREDVTYSGPLYKSMAVEGNTIRLNFDFVGSGLIARDGGPLTWFEIAGENKQFVEAKAILDGDTILVSSDAVKNPVAVRFGWHQSAEPNLVNKEGLPASPFRTHPW
;
A
#
# COMPACT_ATOMS: atom_id res chain seq x y z
N MET A 1 -57.39 -41.75 29.98
CA MET A 1 -56.49 -41.97 28.83
C MET A 1 -56.70 -41.00 27.65
N LYS A 2 -57.10 -39.74 27.88
CA LYS A 2 -57.28 -38.73 26.80
C LYS A 2 -56.50 -37.41 27.01
N ARG A 3 -55.71 -37.30 28.07
CA ARG A 3 -54.88 -36.11 28.38
C ARG A 3 -53.37 -36.33 28.23
N LEU A 4 -52.92 -37.58 28.03
CA LEU A 4 -51.50 -37.89 27.78
C LEU A 4 -51.14 -37.86 26.29
N THR A 5 -52.11 -37.98 25.39
CA THR A 5 -51.87 -38.08 23.94
C THR A 5 -51.70 -36.71 23.27
N LEU A 6 -52.21 -35.62 23.87
CA LEU A 6 -52.06 -34.27 23.31
C LEU A 6 -50.71 -33.61 23.63
N PHE A 7 -50.01 -34.06 24.67
CA PHE A 7 -48.66 -33.52 25.01
C PHE A 7 -47.55 -34.13 24.14
N LEU A 8 -47.78 -35.29 23.52
CA LEU A 8 -46.78 -35.94 22.66
C LEU A 8 -46.76 -35.39 21.21
N ILE A 9 -47.87 -34.82 20.73
CA ILE A 9 -47.94 -34.27 19.36
C ILE A 9 -47.42 -32.81 19.32
N SER A 10 -47.49 -32.07 20.43
CA SER A 10 -46.95 -30.71 20.49
C SER A 10 -45.42 -30.66 20.71
N PHE A 11 -44.79 -31.76 21.09
CA PHE A 11 -43.32 -31.87 21.21
C PHE A 11 -42.65 -32.38 19.92
N LEU A 12 -43.42 -32.94 18.98
CA LEU A 12 -42.91 -33.46 17.70
C LEU A 12 -42.87 -32.41 16.58
N LEU A 13 -43.47 -31.23 16.79
CA LEU A 13 -43.51 -30.11 15.82
C LEU A 13 -42.47 -29.02 16.11
N LEU A 14 -41.54 -29.26 17.04
CA LEU A 14 -40.53 -28.29 17.49
C LEU A 14 -39.08 -28.63 17.08
N SER A 15 -38.86 -29.60 16.18
CA SER A 15 -37.50 -30.05 15.84
C SER A 15 -37.18 -30.17 14.34
N THR A 16 -37.87 -29.44 13.47
CA THR A 16 -37.42 -29.26 12.07
C THR A 16 -37.32 -27.77 11.77
N GLN A 17 -36.35 -27.10 12.41
CA GLN A 17 -35.86 -25.87 11.79
C GLN A 17 -35.18 -26.28 10.47
N PRO A 18 -35.54 -25.69 9.32
CA PRO A 18 -34.78 -25.92 8.10
C PRO A 18 -33.33 -25.55 8.40
N ILE A 19 -32.43 -26.51 8.21
CA ILE A 19 -31.00 -26.23 8.24
C ILE A 19 -30.76 -25.36 7.01
N VAL A 20 -30.66 -24.05 7.22
CA VAL A 20 -30.19 -23.13 6.19
C VAL A 20 -28.71 -23.44 6.05
N HIS A 21 -28.35 -24.23 5.05
CA HIS A 21 -26.97 -24.45 4.69
C HIS A 21 -26.42 -23.15 4.10
N ALA A 22 -25.41 -22.58 4.75
CA ALA A 22 -24.65 -21.50 4.16
C ALA A 22 -23.90 -22.06 2.94
N GLU A 23 -24.06 -21.42 1.79
CA GLU A 23 -23.28 -21.71 0.59
C GLU A 23 -21.80 -21.35 0.80
N VAL A 24 -20.90 -22.11 0.19
CA VAL A 24 -19.50 -21.73 0.07
C VAL A 24 -19.42 -20.39 -0.65
N THR A 25 -18.72 -19.44 -0.03
CA THR A 25 -18.41 -18.12 -0.57
C THR A 25 -16.93 -17.82 -0.40
N LEU A 26 -16.41 -16.94 -1.25
CA LEU A 26 -15.01 -16.53 -1.27
C LEU A 26 -14.96 -15.01 -1.13
N PRO A 27 -13.91 -14.45 -0.52
CA PRO A 27 -13.67 -13.01 -0.62
C PRO A 27 -13.43 -12.65 -2.08
N SER A 28 -13.84 -11.45 -2.47
CA SER A 28 -13.82 -10.98 -3.85
C SER A 28 -12.40 -10.89 -4.46
N VAL A 29 -11.36 -10.81 -3.61
CA VAL A 29 -9.96 -10.89 -4.06
C VAL A 29 -9.59 -12.29 -4.60
N ILE A 30 -10.32 -13.35 -4.19
CA ILE A 30 -10.23 -14.69 -4.78
C ILE A 30 -11.35 -14.83 -5.80
N GLY A 31 -11.05 -14.46 -7.05
CA GLY A 31 -12.02 -14.46 -8.14
C GLY A 31 -11.42 -14.86 -9.48
N SER A 32 -12.26 -14.94 -10.51
CA SER A 32 -11.80 -15.11 -11.89
C SER A 32 -10.90 -13.95 -12.32
N ASN A 33 -10.01 -14.18 -13.29
CA ASN A 33 -9.00 -13.23 -13.79
C ASN A 33 -7.89 -12.84 -12.78
N MET A 34 -7.85 -13.43 -11.58
CA MET A 34 -6.82 -13.09 -10.58
C MET A 34 -5.41 -13.53 -11.00
N VAL A 35 -4.41 -12.92 -10.36
CA VAL A 35 -3.01 -13.41 -10.39
C VAL A 35 -2.64 -13.89 -9.00
N LEU A 36 -2.31 -15.17 -8.87
CA LEU A 36 -1.73 -15.75 -7.66
C LEU A 36 -0.21 -15.56 -7.66
N GLN A 37 0.37 -15.29 -6.49
CA GLN A 37 1.82 -15.13 -6.36
C GLN A 37 2.54 -16.45 -6.64
N ARG A 38 3.47 -16.43 -7.61
CA ARG A 38 4.36 -17.55 -7.92
C ARG A 38 5.42 -17.77 -6.85
N ASP A 39 6.03 -18.95 -6.85
CA ASP A 39 7.13 -19.37 -5.96
C ASP A 39 6.81 -19.37 -4.46
N ILE A 40 5.54 -19.25 -4.10
CA ILE A 40 5.05 -19.37 -2.73
C ILE A 40 3.74 -20.14 -2.70
N ARG A 41 3.46 -20.82 -1.59
CA ARG A 41 2.19 -21.51 -1.38
C ARG A 41 1.07 -20.49 -1.18
N SER A 42 0.26 -20.26 -2.22
CA SER A 42 -0.78 -19.23 -2.23
C SER A 42 -1.98 -19.64 -1.34
N PRO A 43 -2.36 -18.82 -0.35
CA PRO A 43 -3.56 -19.06 0.44
C PRO A 43 -4.83 -18.97 -0.40
N ILE A 44 -5.77 -19.89 -0.16
CA ILE A 44 -7.15 -19.83 -0.63
C ILE A 44 -8.03 -19.98 0.62
N TRP A 45 -9.01 -19.12 0.79
CA TRP A 45 -9.88 -19.10 1.97
C TRP A 45 -11.28 -18.61 1.60
N GLY A 46 -12.22 -18.82 2.50
CA GLY A 46 -13.61 -18.38 2.35
C GLY A 46 -14.46 -18.76 3.55
N TRP A 47 -15.77 -18.76 3.33
CA TRP A 47 -16.78 -19.12 4.31
C TRP A 47 -17.65 -20.25 3.79
N ALA A 48 -18.10 -21.12 4.69
CA ALA A 48 -19.07 -22.18 4.42
C ALA A 48 -19.75 -22.62 5.74
N SER A 49 -20.65 -23.59 5.67
CA SER A 49 -21.28 -24.12 6.88
C SER A 49 -20.25 -24.85 7.77
N PRO A 50 -20.29 -24.69 9.11
CA PRO A 50 -19.51 -25.53 10.00
C PRO A 50 -19.83 -27.03 9.78
N GLY A 51 -18.79 -27.86 9.68
CA GLY A 51 -18.91 -29.27 9.34
C GLY A 51 -19.04 -29.56 7.84
N GLU A 52 -18.79 -28.59 6.96
CA GLU A 52 -18.82 -28.79 5.50
C GLU A 52 -17.48 -29.26 4.88
N GLU A 53 -17.59 -30.33 4.08
CA GLU A 53 -16.66 -30.88 3.07
C GLU A 53 -16.25 -29.90 1.97
N ILE A 54 -15.11 -29.20 2.01
CA ILE A 54 -14.70 -28.34 0.87
C ILE A 54 -13.53 -28.93 0.10
N THR A 55 -13.74 -29.26 -1.17
CA THR A 55 -12.70 -29.72 -2.09
C THR A 55 -12.27 -28.60 -3.03
N ILE A 56 -10.97 -28.30 -3.04
CA ILE A 56 -10.34 -27.30 -3.89
C ILE A 56 -9.52 -28.04 -4.95
N THR A 57 -9.83 -27.81 -6.22
CA THR A 57 -9.15 -28.43 -7.36
C THR A 57 -8.61 -27.36 -8.30
N LEU A 58 -7.33 -27.44 -8.64
CA LEU A 58 -6.68 -26.59 -9.63
C LEU A 58 -6.38 -27.41 -10.88
N SER A 59 -6.83 -26.93 -12.04
CA SER A 59 -6.68 -27.62 -13.33
C SER A 59 -6.10 -26.69 -14.40
N ALA A 60 -5.45 -27.28 -15.39
CA ALA A 60 -5.09 -26.59 -16.63
C ALA A 60 -6.35 -26.24 -17.43
N ARG A 61 -6.21 -25.35 -18.43
CA ARG A 61 -7.31 -24.97 -19.33
C ARG A 61 -7.80 -26.13 -20.19
N ASP A 62 -6.95 -27.12 -20.48
CA ASP A 62 -7.37 -28.32 -21.21
C ASP A 62 -8.27 -29.18 -20.31
N GLU A 63 -9.54 -29.33 -20.69
CA GLU A 63 -10.54 -30.09 -19.95
C GLU A 63 -10.19 -31.58 -19.82
N ASN A 64 -9.29 -32.10 -20.65
CA ASN A 64 -8.82 -33.48 -20.59
C ASN A 64 -7.57 -33.68 -19.73
N ALA A 65 -6.97 -32.59 -19.23
CA ALA A 65 -5.80 -32.68 -18.39
C ALA A 65 -6.17 -33.09 -16.95
N GLU A 66 -5.39 -33.99 -16.37
CA GLU A 66 -5.50 -34.33 -14.95
C GLU A 66 -5.33 -33.07 -14.08
N PRO A 67 -6.04 -32.98 -12.93
CA PRO A 67 -5.87 -31.87 -12.00
C PRO A 67 -4.40 -31.70 -11.58
N LEU A 68 -3.93 -30.45 -11.60
CA LEU A 68 -2.58 -30.10 -11.15
C LEU A 68 -2.45 -30.22 -9.63
N PHE A 69 -3.57 -30.00 -8.92
CA PHE A 69 -3.65 -30.11 -7.47
C PHE A 69 -5.10 -30.34 -7.04
N SER A 70 -5.30 -31.15 -6.01
CA SER A 70 -6.60 -31.31 -5.35
C SER A 70 -6.41 -31.54 -3.85
N THR A 71 -7.21 -30.88 -3.03
CA THR A 71 -7.22 -31.05 -1.58
C THR A 71 -8.62 -30.85 -1.03
N THR A 72 -8.95 -31.58 0.03
CA THR A 72 -10.20 -31.41 0.78
C THR A 72 -9.89 -30.84 2.16
N VAL A 73 -10.71 -29.90 2.63
CA VAL A 73 -10.58 -29.28 3.95
C VAL A 73 -11.85 -29.39 4.77
N MET A 74 -11.60 -29.69 6.05
CA MET A 74 -12.50 -29.66 7.19
C MET A 74 -13.02 -28.25 7.54
N VAL A 75 -14.26 -27.80 7.29
CA VAL A 75 -14.72 -26.55 7.95
C VAL A 75 -15.01 -26.82 9.43
N SER A 76 -13.97 -26.73 10.27
CA SER A 76 -14.08 -26.97 11.72
C SER A 76 -14.36 -25.72 12.53
N ASP A 77 -14.30 -24.55 11.89
CA ASP A 77 -14.48 -23.26 12.55
C ASP A 77 -15.97 -22.97 12.80
N ALA A 78 -16.30 -22.46 14.00
CA ALA A 78 -17.69 -22.22 14.39
C ALA A 78 -18.30 -21.03 13.61
N GLU A 79 -17.46 -20.08 13.23
CA GLU A 79 -17.81 -18.94 12.38
C GLU A 79 -17.80 -19.30 10.88
N GLY A 80 -17.50 -20.55 10.53
CA GLY A 80 -17.55 -21.05 9.16
C GLY A 80 -16.34 -20.68 8.28
N ASN A 81 -15.27 -20.13 8.86
CA ASN A 81 -14.07 -19.82 8.08
C ASN A 81 -13.30 -21.09 7.73
N TRP A 82 -12.77 -21.15 6.51
CA TRP A 82 -11.89 -22.22 6.07
C TRP A 82 -10.71 -21.65 5.28
N ARG A 83 -9.59 -22.37 5.29
CA ARG A 83 -8.39 -21.99 4.56
C ARG A 83 -7.58 -23.20 4.13
N THR A 84 -7.04 -23.14 2.93
CA THR A 84 -6.01 -24.05 2.42
C THR A 84 -4.88 -23.26 1.75
N LYS A 85 -3.85 -23.97 1.27
CA LYS A 85 -2.78 -23.38 0.48
C LYS A 85 -2.54 -24.22 -0.77
N LEU A 86 -2.63 -23.58 -1.93
CA LEU A 86 -2.15 -24.14 -3.19
C LEU A 86 -0.63 -24.37 -3.12
N PRO A 87 -0.08 -25.33 -3.89
CA PRO A 87 1.36 -25.52 -3.98
C PRO A 87 2.03 -24.27 -4.56
N ALA A 88 3.33 -24.12 -4.31
CA ALA A 88 4.11 -23.11 -4.99
C ALA A 88 4.21 -23.48 -6.48
N MET A 89 3.80 -22.57 -7.35
CA MET A 89 3.82 -22.77 -8.80
C MET A 89 4.71 -21.74 -9.48
N GLN A 90 5.24 -22.12 -10.64
CA GLN A 90 5.93 -21.20 -11.55
C GLN A 90 4.93 -20.26 -12.23
N ALA A 91 5.45 -19.19 -12.86
CA ALA A 91 4.62 -18.29 -13.65
C ALA A 91 3.91 -19.04 -14.79
N GLY A 92 2.63 -18.74 -15.03
CA GLY A 92 1.88 -19.41 -16.09
C GLY A 92 0.36 -19.29 -15.95
N GLY A 93 -0.34 -20.19 -16.63
CA GLY A 93 -1.80 -20.17 -16.79
C GLY A 93 -2.19 -19.85 -18.24
N PRO A 94 -3.50 -19.67 -18.52
CA PRO A 94 -4.60 -19.67 -17.56
C PRO A 94 -4.92 -21.04 -16.96
N TYR A 95 -5.32 -21.03 -15.69
CA TYR A 95 -5.82 -22.18 -14.94
C TYR A 95 -7.27 -21.95 -14.52
N THR A 96 -7.92 -23.03 -14.09
CA THR A 96 -9.25 -23.02 -13.45
C THR A 96 -9.12 -23.53 -12.03
N LEU A 97 -9.68 -22.80 -11.07
CA LEU A 97 -9.79 -23.20 -9.67
C LEU A 97 -11.25 -23.48 -9.35
N ARG A 98 -11.55 -24.73 -9.04
CA ARG A 98 -12.88 -25.17 -8.61
C ARG A 98 -12.89 -25.35 -7.10
N VAL A 99 -13.89 -24.77 -6.43
CA VAL A 99 -14.15 -24.93 -5.00
C VAL A 99 -15.52 -25.58 -4.85
N ALA A 100 -15.54 -26.83 -4.39
CA ALA A 100 -16.75 -27.64 -4.30
C ALA A 100 -17.05 -28.03 -2.85
N GLY A 101 -18.21 -27.62 -2.36
CA GLY A 101 -18.84 -28.11 -1.13
C GLY A 101 -20.31 -28.42 -1.42
N ASN A 102 -21.23 -27.86 -0.62
CA ASN A 102 -22.68 -27.94 -0.84
C ASN A 102 -23.10 -27.23 -2.14
N ASN A 103 -22.35 -26.20 -2.55
CA ASN A 103 -22.38 -25.58 -3.88
C ASN A 103 -20.99 -25.68 -4.53
N THR A 104 -20.91 -25.41 -5.84
CA THR A 104 -19.64 -25.37 -6.56
C THR A 104 -19.41 -23.96 -7.12
N LEU A 105 -18.24 -23.40 -6.82
CA LEU A 105 -17.72 -22.18 -7.44
C LEU A 105 -16.62 -22.57 -8.44
N GLU A 106 -16.64 -21.94 -9.61
CA GLU A 106 -15.60 -22.11 -10.63
C GLU A 106 -14.99 -20.76 -10.98
N LEU A 107 -13.69 -20.63 -10.72
CA LEU A 107 -12.91 -19.44 -11.01
C LEU A 107 -12.01 -19.73 -12.21
N THR A 108 -12.14 -18.92 -13.25
CA THR A 108 -11.44 -19.14 -14.53
C THR A 108 -10.41 -18.05 -14.81
N ASN A 109 -9.53 -18.30 -15.78
CA ASN A 109 -8.50 -17.34 -16.21
C ASN A 109 -7.54 -16.92 -15.08
N ILE A 110 -7.19 -17.88 -14.21
CA ILE A 110 -6.25 -17.64 -13.11
C ILE A 110 -4.82 -17.73 -13.64
N LEU A 111 -4.01 -16.73 -13.32
CA LEU A 111 -2.60 -16.70 -13.67
C LEU A 111 -1.74 -16.88 -12.41
N PHE A 112 -0.56 -17.45 -12.56
CA PHE A 112 0.51 -17.37 -11.55
C PHE A 112 1.57 -16.38 -12.03
N GLY A 113 1.96 -15.45 -11.16
CA GLY A 113 2.83 -14.34 -11.52
C GLY A 113 3.30 -13.55 -10.30
N GLU A 114 3.59 -12.26 -10.48
CA GLU A 114 4.00 -11.37 -9.39
C GLU A 114 2.83 -10.51 -8.94
N VAL A 115 2.57 -10.46 -7.64
CA VAL A 115 1.45 -9.71 -7.05
C VAL A 115 1.99 -8.59 -6.18
N TRP A 116 1.56 -7.37 -6.42
CA TRP A 116 2.01 -6.19 -5.68
C TRP A 116 0.83 -5.38 -5.14
N VAL A 117 0.91 -5.02 -3.85
CA VAL A 117 -0.03 -4.09 -3.23
C VAL A 117 0.46 -2.66 -3.44
N CYS A 118 -0.38 -1.81 -4.02
CA CYS A 118 -0.05 -0.46 -4.44
C CYS A 118 -0.85 0.54 -3.61
N SER A 119 -0.19 1.18 -2.65
CA SER A 119 -0.86 1.90 -1.56
C SER A 119 -0.36 3.33 -1.38
N GLY A 120 -1.20 4.17 -0.76
CA GLY A 120 -0.82 5.53 -0.40
C GLY A 120 -1.97 6.51 -0.57
N GLN A 121 -1.62 7.76 -0.87
CA GLN A 121 -2.60 8.84 -1.04
C GLN A 121 -2.80 9.24 -2.51
N SER A 122 -3.18 10.49 -2.75
CA SER A 122 -3.63 11.00 -4.05
C SER A 122 -2.59 10.86 -5.17
N ASN A 123 -1.30 10.89 -4.86
CA ASN A 123 -0.25 10.65 -5.85
C ASN A 123 -0.12 9.16 -6.25
N MET A 124 -0.51 8.21 -5.38
CA MET A 124 -0.72 6.80 -5.74
C MET A 124 -2.05 6.62 -6.49
N GLU A 125 -3.13 7.27 -6.03
CA GLU A 125 -4.47 7.22 -6.66
C GLU A 125 -4.49 7.84 -8.07
N TRP A 126 -3.54 8.72 -8.38
CA TRP A 126 -3.52 9.49 -9.63
C TRP A 126 -3.69 8.59 -10.86
N SER A 127 -4.77 8.81 -11.59
CA SER A 127 -5.18 7.98 -12.71
C SER A 127 -4.25 8.06 -13.92
N VAL A 128 -4.23 7.01 -14.75
CA VAL A 128 -3.51 7.02 -16.04
C VAL A 128 -4.02 8.15 -16.94
N ARG A 129 -5.33 8.36 -17.05
CA ARG A 129 -5.91 9.44 -17.87
C ARG A 129 -5.41 10.83 -17.52
N ALA A 130 -5.11 11.08 -16.24
CA ALA A 130 -4.65 12.38 -15.74
C ALA A 130 -3.12 12.52 -15.77
N SER A 131 -2.40 11.48 -16.20
CA SER A 131 -0.94 11.47 -16.29
C SER A 131 -0.46 12.07 -17.60
N LYS A 132 0.84 12.41 -17.64
CA LYS A 132 1.50 12.86 -18.86
C LYS A 132 1.44 11.75 -19.94
N ASP A 133 1.22 12.16 -21.19
CA ASP A 133 1.18 11.30 -22.39
C ASP A 133 0.11 10.18 -22.33
N SER A 134 -0.99 10.43 -21.61
CA SER A 134 -2.02 9.43 -21.30
C SER A 134 -2.76 8.89 -22.51
N ASP A 135 -3.12 9.73 -23.49
CA ASP A 135 -3.89 9.30 -24.67
C ASP A 135 -3.17 8.18 -25.45
N ALA A 136 -1.88 8.36 -25.71
CA ALA A 136 -1.06 7.37 -26.42
C ALA A 136 -0.87 6.09 -25.59
N GLU A 137 -0.69 6.24 -24.27
CA GLU A 137 -0.56 5.10 -23.37
C GLU A 137 -1.86 4.28 -23.32
N ILE A 138 -3.01 4.93 -23.12
CA ILE A 138 -4.32 4.28 -23.05
C ILE A 138 -4.65 3.58 -24.37
N ALA A 139 -4.43 4.23 -25.51
CA ALA A 139 -4.71 3.67 -26.82
C ALA A 139 -3.95 2.36 -27.11
N THR A 140 -2.80 2.15 -26.45
CA THR A 140 -1.92 0.99 -26.66
C THR A 140 -1.87 0.04 -25.46
N ALA A 141 -2.69 0.27 -24.43
CA ALA A 141 -2.70 -0.51 -23.20
C ALA A 141 -3.44 -1.86 -23.36
N ASP A 142 -2.88 -2.76 -24.16
CA ASP A 142 -3.35 -4.14 -24.32
C ASP A 142 -2.38 -5.12 -23.65
N TYR A 143 -2.52 -5.26 -22.33
CA TYR A 143 -1.65 -6.11 -21.52
C TYR A 143 -2.50 -7.12 -20.73
N PRO A 144 -3.09 -8.15 -21.37
CA PRO A 144 -3.95 -9.14 -20.73
C PRO A 144 -3.20 -10.08 -19.78
N LYS A 145 -1.91 -9.86 -19.48
CA LYS A 145 -1.21 -10.54 -18.39
C LYS A 145 -0.96 -9.61 -17.19
N ILE A 146 -1.35 -8.34 -17.29
CA ILE A 146 -1.40 -7.41 -16.17
C ILE A 146 -2.87 -7.34 -15.71
N ARG A 147 -3.11 -7.66 -14.45
CA ARG A 147 -4.43 -7.71 -13.83
C ARG A 147 -4.57 -6.63 -12.78
N LEU A 148 -5.70 -5.96 -12.79
CA LEU A 148 -6.00 -4.80 -11.95
C LEU A 148 -7.08 -5.20 -10.93
N PHE A 149 -6.85 -4.94 -9.66
CA PHE A 149 -7.85 -5.08 -8.59
C PHE A 149 -7.90 -3.77 -7.82
N ASP A 150 -8.99 -3.02 -7.97
CA ASP A 150 -9.11 -1.68 -7.39
C ASP A 150 -10.08 -1.68 -6.21
N ILE A 151 -9.58 -1.35 -5.02
CA ILE A 151 -10.34 -1.47 -3.78
C ILE A 151 -11.17 -0.19 -3.57
N PRO A 152 -12.49 -0.29 -3.34
CA PRO A 152 -13.32 0.88 -3.09
C PRO A 152 -12.96 1.57 -1.78
N HIS A 153 -13.09 2.89 -1.78
CA HIS A 153 -12.87 3.77 -0.64
C HIS A 153 -13.90 3.52 0.48
N ARG A 154 -13.61 2.57 1.37
CA ARG A 154 -14.51 2.18 2.47
C ARG A 154 -13.73 2.08 3.79
N PRO A 155 -13.75 3.12 4.65
CA PRO A 155 -13.11 3.03 5.95
C PRO A 155 -13.99 2.23 6.91
N SER A 156 -13.37 1.52 7.83
CA SER A 156 -14.07 0.76 8.86
C SER A 156 -13.39 0.88 10.22
N GLY A 157 -14.16 1.01 11.28
CA GLY A 157 -13.60 0.92 12.63
C GLY A 157 -13.42 -0.51 13.14
N LEU A 158 -13.98 -1.50 12.42
CA LEU A 158 -13.81 -2.92 12.68
C LEU A 158 -13.18 -3.60 11.46
N LEU A 159 -12.49 -4.71 11.65
CA LEU A 159 -11.93 -5.48 10.53
C LEU A 159 -13.03 -5.89 9.54
N GLN A 160 -12.84 -5.57 8.26
CA GLN A 160 -13.64 -6.08 7.17
C GLN A 160 -12.92 -7.30 6.57
N TRP A 161 -13.69 -8.27 6.12
CA TRP A 161 -13.14 -9.53 5.60
C TRP A 161 -13.31 -9.69 4.09
N ASP A 162 -14.04 -8.76 3.46
CA ASP A 162 -14.25 -8.71 2.03
C ASP A 162 -14.39 -7.25 1.55
N VAL A 163 -14.25 -7.04 0.24
CA VAL A 163 -14.44 -5.77 -0.47
C VAL A 163 -15.25 -6.00 -1.73
N GLU A 164 -16.03 -4.99 -2.15
CA GLU A 164 -16.75 -5.03 -3.42
C GLU A 164 -15.82 -4.60 -4.57
N ALA A 165 -15.03 -5.55 -5.08
CA ALA A 165 -14.10 -5.33 -6.19
C ALA A 165 -13.92 -6.61 -7.02
N VAL A 166 -13.50 -6.49 -8.27
CA VAL A 166 -13.23 -7.64 -9.16
C VAL A 166 -11.94 -7.44 -9.93
N TRP A 167 -11.32 -8.55 -10.35
CA TRP A 167 -10.11 -8.52 -11.17
C TRP A 167 -10.45 -8.20 -12.63
N HIS A 168 -9.71 -7.24 -13.19
CA HIS A 168 -9.83 -6.84 -14.59
C HIS A 168 -8.55 -7.12 -15.36
N GLU A 169 -8.69 -7.55 -16.61
CA GLU A 169 -7.60 -7.50 -17.58
C GLU A 169 -7.22 -6.04 -17.86
N THR A 170 -5.94 -5.75 -18.11
CA THR A 170 -5.51 -4.42 -18.58
C THR A 170 -5.86 -4.25 -20.05
N THR A 171 -6.80 -3.35 -20.32
CA THR A 171 -7.27 -2.93 -21.65
C THR A 171 -7.28 -1.40 -21.68
N PRO A 172 -7.43 -0.77 -22.86
CA PRO A 172 -7.61 0.68 -22.93
C PRO A 172 -8.71 1.19 -22.00
N LYS A 173 -9.84 0.48 -21.89
CA LYS A 173 -10.97 0.90 -21.05
C LYS A 173 -10.71 0.75 -19.54
N THR A 174 -10.11 -0.37 -19.13
CA THR A 174 -9.96 -0.69 -17.70
C THR A 174 -8.81 0.07 -17.05
N ILE A 175 -7.84 0.56 -17.84
CA ILE A 175 -6.66 1.24 -17.31
C ILE A 175 -6.86 2.73 -17.05
N GLU A 176 -7.83 3.38 -17.72
CA GLU A 176 -8.01 4.85 -17.70
C GLU A 176 -7.99 5.45 -16.30
N ASN A 177 -8.77 4.86 -15.38
CA ASN A 177 -8.96 5.38 -14.03
C ASN A 177 -8.12 4.66 -12.97
N PHE A 178 -7.36 3.63 -13.35
CA PHE A 178 -6.50 2.91 -12.41
C PHE A 178 -5.25 3.75 -12.06
N SER A 179 -4.64 3.45 -10.91
CA SER A 179 -3.40 4.08 -10.46
C SER A 179 -2.31 4.04 -11.53
N ALA A 180 -1.87 5.21 -11.97
CA ALA A 180 -0.82 5.34 -12.97
C ALA A 180 0.53 4.83 -12.46
N VAL A 181 0.87 5.12 -11.20
CA VAL A 181 2.13 4.67 -10.60
C VAL A 181 2.16 3.14 -10.54
N ALA A 182 1.07 2.52 -10.09
CA ALA A 182 0.94 1.07 -10.04
C ALA A 182 1.05 0.44 -11.44
N TYR A 183 0.33 0.99 -12.42
CA TYR A 183 0.36 0.50 -13.80
C TYR A 183 1.77 0.59 -14.41
N TYR A 184 2.42 1.75 -14.34
CA TYR A 184 3.73 1.91 -14.94
C TYR A 184 4.81 1.06 -14.27
N PHE A 185 4.70 0.86 -12.95
CA PHE A 185 5.49 -0.13 -12.20
C PHE A 185 5.27 -1.55 -12.74
N GLY A 186 4.01 -2.02 -12.78
CA GLY A 186 3.67 -3.36 -13.23
C GLY A 186 4.04 -3.61 -14.69
N ARG A 187 3.80 -2.63 -15.58
CA ARG A 187 4.17 -2.70 -17.00
C ARG A 187 5.68 -2.83 -17.19
N LYS A 188 6.48 -2.08 -16.42
CA LYS A 188 7.94 -2.19 -16.46
C LYS A 188 8.39 -3.58 -16.01
N LEU A 189 7.83 -4.10 -14.92
CA LEU A 189 8.12 -5.48 -14.46
C LEU A 189 7.73 -6.52 -15.51
N HIS A 190 6.51 -6.44 -16.05
CA HIS A 190 6.02 -7.36 -17.08
C HIS A 190 6.97 -7.41 -18.28
N LYS A 191 7.39 -6.24 -18.80
CA LYS A 191 8.33 -6.14 -19.94
C LYS A 191 9.73 -6.71 -19.65
N ASN A 192 10.16 -6.78 -18.38
CA ASN A 192 11.51 -7.22 -18.01
C ASN A 192 11.57 -8.65 -17.49
N LEU A 193 10.45 -9.16 -16.97
CA LEU A 193 10.36 -10.49 -16.38
C LEU A 193 9.61 -11.48 -17.28
N ASP A 194 8.77 -10.98 -18.21
CA ASP A 194 7.87 -11.77 -19.06
C ASP A 194 6.95 -12.72 -18.28
N VAL A 195 6.40 -12.22 -17.16
CA VAL A 195 5.46 -12.96 -16.31
C VAL A 195 4.18 -12.17 -16.07
N PRO A 196 3.05 -12.83 -15.74
CA PRO A 196 1.85 -12.14 -15.30
C PRO A 196 2.09 -11.25 -14.07
N ILE A 197 1.40 -10.11 -14.01
CA ILE A 197 1.49 -9.14 -12.91
C ILE A 197 0.09 -8.86 -12.36
N GLY A 198 -0.13 -9.07 -11.07
CA GLY A 198 -1.32 -8.62 -10.35
C GLY A 198 -1.02 -7.32 -9.58
N LEU A 199 -1.85 -6.29 -9.79
CA LEU A 199 -1.74 -5.01 -9.10
C LEU A 199 -3.00 -4.81 -8.25
N ILE A 200 -2.83 -4.81 -6.94
CA ILE A 200 -3.91 -4.55 -5.97
C ILE A 200 -3.79 -3.10 -5.52
N SER A 201 -4.70 -2.25 -5.97
CA SER A 201 -4.74 -0.81 -5.69
C SER A 201 -5.54 -0.53 -4.42
N THR A 202 -4.86 0.07 -3.43
CA THR A 202 -5.42 0.45 -2.12
C THR A 202 -4.92 1.85 -1.75
N ASN A 203 -5.50 2.87 -2.36
CA ASN A 203 -5.08 4.26 -2.19
C ASN A 203 -6.28 5.16 -1.88
N TRP A 204 -6.04 6.33 -1.30
CA TRP A 204 -7.07 7.35 -1.08
C TRP A 204 -6.43 8.72 -0.79
N GLY A 205 -6.73 9.69 -1.63
CA GLY A 205 -6.34 11.09 -1.53
C GLY A 205 -6.57 11.76 -0.17
N GLY A 206 -5.60 12.60 0.23
CA GLY A 206 -5.68 13.39 1.46
C GLY A 206 -5.41 12.61 2.75
N THR A 207 -5.20 11.30 2.66
CA THR A 207 -4.98 10.46 3.85
C THR A 207 -3.57 10.57 4.40
N ARG A 208 -3.46 10.52 5.72
CA ARG A 208 -2.19 10.37 6.43
C ARG A 208 -1.76 8.88 6.44
N ILE A 209 -0.59 8.55 6.96
CA ILE A 209 -0.10 7.16 7.08
C ILE A 209 -0.83 6.33 8.16
N GLU A 210 -1.35 6.99 9.19
CA GLU A 210 -1.91 6.34 10.37
C GLU A 210 -3.13 5.45 10.07
N PRO A 211 -4.10 5.87 9.22
CA PRO A 211 -5.25 5.04 8.85
C PRO A 211 -4.89 3.72 8.15
N TRP A 212 -3.74 3.64 7.47
CA TRP A 212 -3.28 2.47 6.72
C TRP A 212 -2.49 1.47 7.57
N THR A 213 -2.15 1.84 8.80
CA THR A 213 -1.27 1.08 9.67
C THR A 213 -2.12 0.20 10.60
N PRO A 214 -1.85 -1.12 10.67
CA PRO A 214 -2.55 -2.01 11.61
C PRO A 214 -2.17 -1.69 13.06
N PRO A 215 -3.02 -2.04 14.05
CA PRO A 215 -2.75 -1.76 15.46
C PRO A 215 -1.41 -2.32 15.95
N ALA A 216 -1.05 -3.53 15.48
CA ALA A 216 0.20 -4.18 15.82
C ALA A 216 1.44 -3.38 15.38
N GLY A 217 1.33 -2.63 14.28
CA GLY A 217 2.38 -1.74 13.81
C GLY A 217 2.70 -0.64 14.81
N PHE A 218 1.67 0.08 15.30
CA PHE A 218 1.84 1.12 16.31
C PHE A 218 2.37 0.58 17.62
N ALA A 219 1.84 -0.57 18.07
CA ALA A 219 2.28 -1.21 19.32
C ALA A 219 3.75 -1.64 19.29
N SER A 220 4.32 -1.87 18.10
CA SER A 220 5.73 -2.27 17.93
C SER A 220 6.74 -1.12 17.97
N VAL A 221 6.28 0.14 17.93
CA VAL A 221 7.14 1.32 17.83
C VAL A 221 6.94 2.23 19.04
N PRO A 222 7.90 2.30 20.00
CA PRO A 222 7.74 3.08 21.23
C PRO A 222 7.38 4.55 21.03
N ALA A 223 7.90 5.19 19.98
CA ALA A 223 7.59 6.58 19.65
C ALA A 223 6.10 6.83 19.29
N LEU A 224 5.32 5.78 19.05
CA LEU A 224 3.91 5.82 18.65
C LEU A 224 2.96 5.27 19.73
N GLU A 225 3.43 5.12 20.97
CA GLU A 225 2.64 4.60 22.09
C GLU A 225 1.32 5.36 22.27
N SER A 226 1.31 6.69 22.07
CA SER A 226 0.09 7.50 22.17
C SER A 226 -0.99 7.10 21.16
N ILE A 227 -0.60 6.78 19.92
CA ILE A 227 -1.53 6.31 18.90
C ILE A 227 -2.04 4.90 19.25
N SER A 228 -1.16 4.04 19.76
CA SER A 228 -1.56 2.71 20.24
C SER A 228 -2.60 2.80 21.37
N LYS A 229 -2.44 3.75 22.30
CA LYS A 229 -3.41 4.02 23.37
C LYS A 229 -4.73 4.56 22.83
N GLU A 230 -4.69 5.52 21.91
CA GLU A 230 -5.91 6.05 21.24
C GLU A 230 -6.75 4.92 20.63
N ILE A 231 -6.11 3.98 19.93
CA ILE A 231 -6.79 2.83 19.33
C ILE A 231 -7.44 1.94 20.40
N GLN A 232 -6.69 1.58 21.44
CA GLN A 232 -7.18 0.72 22.53
C GLN A 232 -8.36 1.37 23.27
N GLU A 233 -8.28 2.66 23.56
CA GLU A 233 -9.35 3.43 24.21
C GLU A 233 -10.58 3.53 23.31
N ALA A 234 -10.41 3.77 22.01
CA ALA A 234 -11.52 3.81 21.06
C ALA A 234 -12.29 2.48 21.02
N ASP A 235 -11.57 1.35 20.99
CA ASP A 235 -12.17 0.01 20.98
C ASP A 235 -12.88 -0.30 22.32
N ALA A 236 -12.25 0.05 23.44
CA ALA A 236 -12.83 -0.16 24.78
C ALA A 236 -14.12 0.66 24.96
N ASN A 237 -14.09 1.94 24.61
CA ASN A 237 -15.25 2.84 24.69
C ASN A 237 -16.39 2.36 23.78
N TYR A 238 -16.08 1.87 22.58
CA TYR A 238 -17.09 1.31 21.69
C TYR A 238 -17.78 0.10 22.35
N ARG A 239 -17.00 -0.85 22.88
CA ARG A 239 -17.52 -2.06 23.55
C ARG A 239 -18.36 -1.73 24.77
N GLU A 240 -17.96 -0.76 25.58
CA GLU A 240 -18.70 -0.33 26.77
C GLU A 240 -20.08 0.24 26.43
N GLN A 241 -20.18 1.00 25.33
CA GLN A 241 -21.43 1.65 24.92
C GLN A 241 -22.39 0.71 24.19
N LEU A 242 -21.91 -0.41 23.64
CA LEU A 242 -22.71 -1.34 22.83
C LEU A 242 -24.01 -1.80 23.51
N PRO A 243 -24.03 -2.26 24.78
CA PRO A 243 -25.26 -2.73 25.41
C PRO A 243 -26.34 -1.64 25.49
N GLN A 244 -25.95 -0.39 25.76
CA GLN A 244 -26.89 0.73 25.80
C GLN A 244 -27.38 1.09 24.39
N LYS A 245 -26.47 1.11 23.41
CA LYS A 245 -26.83 1.35 22.00
C LYS A 245 -27.76 0.28 21.44
N MET A 246 -27.58 -0.98 21.82
CA MET A 246 -28.49 -2.07 21.46
C MET A 246 -29.91 -1.81 21.97
N LYS A 247 -30.06 -1.40 23.24
CA LYS A 247 -31.38 -1.03 23.81
C LYS A 247 -32.03 0.14 23.09
N GLU A 248 -31.25 1.16 22.73
CA GLU A 248 -31.73 2.30 21.93
C GLU A 248 -32.24 1.83 20.55
N ILE A 249 -31.50 0.95 19.88
CA ILE A 249 -31.89 0.39 18.58
C ILE A 249 -33.14 -0.50 18.71
N GLU A 250 -33.23 -1.34 19.74
CA GLU A 250 -34.42 -2.17 20.00
C GLU A 250 -35.66 -1.31 20.23
N THR A 251 -35.52 -0.21 20.98
CA THR A 251 -36.60 0.76 21.19
C THR A 251 -37.01 1.41 19.88
N TRP A 252 -36.04 1.89 19.09
CA TRP A 252 -36.29 2.48 17.78
C TRP A 252 -36.98 1.50 16.81
N ILE A 253 -36.60 0.21 16.81
CA ILE A 253 -37.25 -0.82 15.99
C ILE A 253 -38.73 -0.96 16.38
N ALA A 254 -39.03 -1.00 17.68
CA ALA A 254 -40.41 -1.11 18.17
C ALA A 254 -41.24 0.11 17.76
N GLU A 255 -40.74 1.32 18.01
CA GLU A 255 -41.41 2.58 17.64
C GLU A 255 -41.60 2.73 16.12
N THR A 256 -40.60 2.32 15.34
CA THR A 256 -40.67 2.37 13.87
C THR A 256 -41.71 1.41 13.32
N ARG A 257 -41.84 0.21 13.90
CA ARG A 257 -42.90 -0.74 13.50
C ARG A 257 -44.29 -0.20 13.76
N GLU A 258 -44.51 0.38 14.95
CA GLU A 258 -45.78 1.03 15.27
C GLU A 258 -46.06 2.20 14.31
N ALA A 259 -45.08 3.06 14.07
CA ALA A 259 -45.24 4.20 13.18
C ALA A 259 -45.59 3.80 11.73
N LEU A 260 -45.08 2.66 11.24
CA LEU A 260 -45.42 2.11 9.93
C LEU A 260 -46.88 1.60 9.86
N GLU A 261 -47.46 1.14 10.97
CA GLU A 261 -48.85 0.69 11.03
C GLU A 261 -49.84 1.87 11.14
N THR A 262 -49.43 2.95 11.82
CA THR A 262 -50.28 4.11 12.09
C THR A 262 -50.06 5.29 11.13
N ASP A 263 -49.21 5.12 10.11
CA ASP A 263 -48.76 6.21 9.22
C ASP A 263 -48.18 7.42 9.99
N ALA A 264 -47.52 7.14 11.12
CA ALA A 264 -46.87 8.17 11.93
C ALA A 264 -45.46 8.50 11.39
N ARG A 265 -44.91 9.63 11.83
CA ARG A 265 -43.59 10.10 11.40
C ARG A 265 -42.48 9.14 11.88
N LEU A 266 -41.67 8.67 10.95
CA LEU A 266 -40.49 7.85 11.23
C LEU A 266 -39.35 8.68 11.86
N THR A 267 -38.59 8.05 12.75
CA THR A 267 -37.39 8.60 13.39
C THR A 267 -36.11 7.96 12.85
N GLN A 268 -34.97 8.58 13.11
CA GLN A 268 -33.68 8.07 12.64
C GLN A 268 -33.17 6.94 13.56
N ILE A 269 -32.60 5.90 12.96
CA ILE A 269 -31.93 4.83 13.71
C ILE A 269 -30.80 5.40 14.59
N PRO A 270 -30.69 5.00 15.86
CA PRO A 270 -29.60 5.42 16.73
C PRO A 270 -28.22 5.13 16.13
N GLU A 271 -27.31 6.10 16.20
CA GLU A 271 -25.96 5.96 15.67
C GLU A 271 -25.08 5.09 16.58
N ASN A 272 -24.46 4.06 16.00
CA ASN A 272 -23.53 3.15 16.68
C ASN A 272 -22.23 2.96 15.88
N ARG A 273 -21.66 4.07 15.38
CA ARG A 273 -20.42 4.01 14.60
C ARG A 273 -19.21 3.93 15.52
N HIS A 274 -18.29 3.03 15.18
CA HIS A 274 -16.99 2.96 15.80
C HIS A 274 -16.18 4.25 15.54
N ALA A 275 -15.50 4.80 16.56
CA ALA A 275 -14.78 6.07 16.45
C ALA A 275 -13.65 6.07 15.40
N LEU A 276 -13.06 4.89 15.15
CA LEU A 276 -12.05 4.68 14.12
C LEU A 276 -12.61 4.57 12.69
N ARG A 277 -13.94 4.61 12.50
CA ARG A 277 -14.61 4.51 11.18
C ARG A 277 -14.52 5.83 10.39
N HIS A 278 -13.31 6.31 10.15
CA HIS A 278 -13.05 7.48 9.32
C HIS A 278 -11.68 7.33 8.63
N HIS A 279 -11.58 7.80 7.38
CA HIS A 279 -10.36 7.67 6.56
C HIS A 279 -9.16 8.49 7.08
N ALA A 280 -9.35 9.30 8.12
CA ALA A 280 -8.31 10.08 8.80
C ALA A 280 -7.98 9.56 10.21
N ARG A 281 -8.71 8.55 10.70
CA ARG A 281 -8.46 7.95 12.02
C ARG A 281 -7.49 6.77 11.89
N PRO A 282 -6.60 6.53 12.87
CA PRO A 282 -5.68 5.40 12.84
C PRO A 282 -6.41 4.09 12.57
N THR A 283 -5.77 3.19 11.81
CA THR A 283 -6.30 1.85 11.48
C THR A 283 -7.56 1.82 10.58
N GLY A 284 -8.28 2.93 10.40
CA GLY A 284 -9.58 2.95 9.72
C GLY A 284 -9.57 2.45 8.26
N LEU A 285 -8.49 2.73 7.52
CA LEU A 285 -8.31 2.26 6.14
C LEU A 285 -7.67 0.89 6.08
N TYR A 286 -6.79 0.56 7.02
CA TYR A 286 -6.31 -0.81 7.19
C TYR A 286 -7.49 -1.77 7.34
N ASN A 287 -8.39 -1.48 8.28
CA ASN A 287 -9.55 -2.32 8.58
C ASN A 287 -10.47 -2.54 7.38
N GLY A 288 -10.73 -1.48 6.60
CA GLY A 288 -11.75 -1.50 5.55
C GLY A 288 -11.23 -1.79 4.15
N MET A 289 -9.95 -1.53 3.88
CA MET A 289 -9.37 -1.63 2.53
C MET A 289 -8.18 -2.59 2.45
N VAL A 290 -7.38 -2.72 3.51
CA VAL A 290 -6.16 -3.56 3.47
C VAL A 290 -6.39 -4.95 4.07
N HIS A 291 -7.07 -5.03 5.22
CA HIS A 291 -7.35 -6.29 5.89
C HIS A 291 -8.16 -7.28 5.04
N PRO A 292 -9.15 -6.85 4.21
CA PRO A 292 -9.89 -7.77 3.34
C PRO A 292 -9.04 -8.57 2.35
N ILE A 293 -7.84 -8.08 2.01
CA ILE A 293 -6.91 -8.78 1.12
C ILE A 293 -5.84 -9.56 1.90
N VAL A 294 -5.84 -9.52 3.23
CA VAL A 294 -4.98 -10.37 4.06
C VAL A 294 -5.68 -11.73 4.21
N PRO A 295 -5.03 -12.87 3.91
CA PRO A 295 -3.60 -13.07 3.71
C PRO A 295 -3.24 -13.43 2.25
N TYR A 296 -3.77 -12.72 1.25
CA TYR A 296 -3.42 -12.95 -0.15
C TYR A 296 -1.89 -12.89 -0.32
N ALA A 297 -1.31 -13.92 -0.96
CA ALA A 297 0.14 -13.97 -1.13
C ALA A 297 0.61 -12.87 -2.09
N ILE A 298 1.67 -12.15 -1.71
CA ILE A 298 2.18 -11.00 -2.46
C ILE A 298 3.69 -11.12 -2.64
N ARG A 299 4.26 -10.52 -3.68
CA ARG A 299 5.71 -10.33 -3.76
C ARG A 299 6.16 -9.21 -2.85
N GLY A 300 5.41 -8.12 -2.79
CA GLY A 300 5.74 -6.94 -1.99
C GLY A 300 4.71 -5.82 -2.11
N ALA A 301 5.07 -4.65 -1.60
CA ALA A 301 4.23 -3.45 -1.64
C ALA A 301 4.98 -2.23 -2.20
N ILE A 302 4.23 -1.34 -2.85
CA ILE A 302 4.69 0.00 -3.20
C ILE A 302 3.86 1.07 -2.49
N TRP A 303 4.52 2.14 -2.05
CA TRP A 303 3.93 3.17 -1.19
C TRP A 303 4.23 4.59 -1.68
N TYR A 304 3.20 5.40 -1.90
CA TYR A 304 3.37 6.82 -2.25
C TYR A 304 2.47 7.70 -1.40
N GLN A 305 3.05 8.21 -0.32
CA GLN A 305 2.38 9.05 0.66
C GLN A 305 3.41 9.88 1.44
N GLY A 306 2.93 10.97 2.02
CA GLY A 306 3.66 11.76 3.02
C GLY A 306 3.17 13.20 3.07
N GLU A 307 2.51 13.68 2.03
CA GLU A 307 2.09 15.08 1.89
C GLU A 307 1.12 15.48 3.01
N SER A 308 0.20 14.60 3.43
CA SER A 308 -0.70 14.87 4.57
C SER A 308 -0.01 14.74 5.94
N ASN A 309 1.22 14.21 5.98
CA ASN A 309 2.06 14.11 7.17
C ASN A 309 3.20 15.15 7.18
N LEU A 310 3.11 16.20 6.36
CA LEU A 310 4.19 17.18 6.14
C LEU A 310 4.87 17.73 7.42
N GLN A 311 4.13 17.82 8.52
CA GLN A 311 4.62 18.37 9.79
C GLN A 311 5.25 17.34 10.74
N ASP A 312 5.31 16.06 10.35
CA ASP A 312 5.79 15.00 11.23
C ASP A 312 7.33 14.98 11.36
N GLY A 313 8.07 15.48 10.37
CA GLY A 313 9.53 15.36 10.32
C GLY A 313 9.97 13.91 10.56
N MET A 314 10.96 13.69 11.44
CA MET A 314 11.44 12.34 11.77
C MET A 314 10.42 11.42 12.45
N LEU A 315 9.31 11.94 12.99
CA LEU A 315 8.22 11.07 13.46
C LEU A 315 7.60 10.27 12.29
N TYR A 316 7.71 10.77 11.05
CA TYR A 316 7.27 10.04 9.87
C TYR A 316 8.08 8.75 9.67
N HIS A 317 9.38 8.74 9.99
CA HIS A 317 10.21 7.53 9.93
C HIS A 317 9.71 6.47 10.92
N GLU A 318 9.33 6.88 12.14
CA GLU A 318 8.72 5.98 13.14
C GLU A 318 7.39 5.40 12.63
N LYS A 319 6.56 6.22 11.97
CA LYS A 319 5.30 5.77 11.35
C LYS A 319 5.52 4.83 10.17
N MET A 320 6.55 5.07 9.35
CA MET A 320 6.94 4.16 8.28
C MET A 320 7.37 2.79 8.83
N LYS A 321 8.15 2.75 9.93
CA LYS A 321 8.48 1.49 10.62
C LYS A 321 7.22 0.74 11.07
N ALA A 322 6.27 1.45 11.67
CA ALA A 322 5.00 0.87 12.11
C ALA A 322 4.17 0.32 10.94
N LEU A 323 4.07 1.07 9.84
CA LEU A 323 3.36 0.63 8.62
C LEU A 323 4.00 -0.65 8.06
N ILE A 324 5.30 -0.62 7.77
CA ILE A 324 6.02 -1.71 7.11
C ILE A 324 6.01 -2.97 7.97
N ASN A 325 6.40 -2.86 9.25
CA ASN A 325 6.48 -4.02 10.13
C ASN A 325 5.09 -4.53 10.51
N GLY A 326 4.12 -3.63 10.67
CA GLY A 326 2.72 -3.99 10.89
C GLY A 326 2.16 -4.80 9.74
N TRP A 327 2.38 -4.37 8.49
CA TRP A 327 1.95 -5.13 7.31
C TRP A 327 2.66 -6.49 7.21
N ARG A 328 3.98 -6.53 7.41
CA ARG A 328 4.75 -7.80 7.43
C ARG A 328 4.21 -8.77 8.48
N GLN A 329 3.87 -8.26 9.66
CA GLN A 329 3.30 -9.06 10.74
C GLN A 329 1.93 -9.63 10.38
N VAL A 330 0.99 -8.82 9.88
CA VAL A 330 -0.38 -9.30 9.59
C VAL A 330 -0.46 -10.20 8.37
N TRP A 331 0.40 -9.99 7.36
CA TRP A 331 0.55 -10.95 6.25
C TRP A 331 1.21 -12.26 6.69
N GLY A 332 2.11 -12.20 7.67
CA GLY A 332 2.88 -13.37 8.12
C GLY A 332 3.75 -13.97 7.01
N GLN A 333 4.24 -13.15 6.09
CA GLN A 333 4.98 -13.56 4.89
C GLN A 333 6.46 -13.12 4.92
N GLY A 334 7.03 -13.03 6.11
CA GLY A 334 8.40 -12.55 6.34
C GLY A 334 8.60 -11.10 5.93
N ASP A 335 9.85 -10.74 5.65
CA ASP A 335 10.24 -9.38 5.29
C ASP A 335 10.07 -9.10 3.80
N PHE A 336 8.84 -9.16 3.29
CA PHE A 336 8.60 -8.87 1.87
C PHE A 336 9.07 -7.45 1.49
N PRO A 337 9.54 -7.24 0.24
CA PRO A 337 9.95 -5.95 -0.29
C PRO A 337 8.91 -4.84 -0.12
N PHE A 338 9.37 -3.67 0.32
CA PHE A 338 8.54 -2.48 0.50
C PHE A 338 9.21 -1.25 -0.12
N TYR A 339 8.73 -0.80 -1.28
CA TYR A 339 9.34 0.32 -2.02
C TYR A 339 8.47 1.57 -1.94
N PHE A 340 9.07 2.70 -1.63
CA PHE A 340 8.33 3.94 -1.41
C PHE A 340 8.88 5.11 -2.23
N VAL A 341 8.11 6.18 -2.31
CA VAL A 341 8.44 7.36 -3.12
C VAL A 341 8.80 8.52 -2.20
N GLN A 342 9.99 9.10 -2.39
CA GLN A 342 10.34 10.38 -1.77
C GLN A 342 9.52 11.48 -2.44
N LEU A 343 8.90 12.35 -1.64
CA LEU A 343 7.93 13.32 -2.15
C LEU A 343 8.52 14.26 -3.20
N ALA A 344 7.67 14.75 -4.10
CA ALA A 344 8.09 15.74 -5.10
C ALA A 344 8.10 17.15 -4.49
N PRO A 345 8.97 18.06 -4.97
CA PRO A 345 8.96 19.47 -4.61
C PRO A 345 7.61 20.12 -4.93
N PHE A 346 7.08 20.87 -3.98
CA PHE A 346 5.83 21.61 -4.09
C PHE A 346 5.85 22.81 -3.15
N ASN A 347 5.27 23.93 -3.57
CA ASN A 347 5.10 25.09 -2.70
C ASN A 347 3.80 24.96 -1.89
N TYR A 348 3.91 24.57 -0.63
CA TYR A 348 2.76 24.35 0.25
C TYR A 348 2.05 25.64 0.73
N GLY A 349 2.58 26.82 0.38
CA GLY A 349 1.92 28.11 0.65
C GLY A 349 1.83 28.51 2.13
N TRP A 350 0.89 29.42 2.42
CA TRP A 350 0.80 30.16 3.68
C TRP A 350 0.64 29.27 4.92
N GLY A 351 1.69 29.23 5.77
CA GLY A 351 1.69 28.58 7.08
C GLY A 351 2.59 27.35 7.18
N ALA A 352 3.00 26.75 6.07
CA ALA A 352 4.00 25.67 6.08
C ALA A 352 5.42 26.28 6.07
N SER A 353 6.29 25.76 6.93
CA SER A 353 7.72 26.07 6.83
C SER A 353 8.25 25.55 5.49
N PRO A 354 9.05 26.32 4.74
CA PRO A 354 9.70 25.82 3.52
C PRO A 354 10.65 24.63 3.79
N PHE A 355 10.96 24.37 5.07
CA PHE A 355 11.79 23.27 5.52
C PHE A 355 10.99 22.04 5.99
N SER A 356 9.66 22.09 6.03
CA SER A 356 8.83 20.93 6.42
C SER A 356 8.97 19.78 5.40
N LEU A 357 8.97 20.07 4.09
CA LEU A 357 9.15 19.04 3.07
C LEU A 357 10.55 18.38 3.13
N PRO A 358 11.66 19.13 3.23
CA PRO A 358 12.98 18.54 3.50
C PRO A 358 13.07 17.67 4.75
N ALA A 359 12.38 18.03 5.84
CA ALA A 359 12.32 17.18 7.02
C ALA A 359 11.61 15.84 6.76
N ILE A 360 10.59 15.82 5.89
CA ILE A 360 9.97 14.58 5.42
C ILE A 360 10.88 13.81 4.48
N TRP A 361 11.61 14.48 3.58
CA TRP A 361 12.61 13.82 2.73
C TRP A 361 13.67 13.10 3.54
N GLU A 362 14.16 13.72 4.62
CA GLU A 362 15.09 13.10 5.57
C GLU A 362 14.47 11.87 6.25
N ALA A 363 13.21 11.96 6.71
CA ALA A 363 12.52 10.83 7.31
C ALA A 363 12.27 9.67 6.32
N GLN A 364 11.96 9.99 5.06
CA GLN A 364 11.84 9.02 3.98
C GLN A 364 13.19 8.36 3.68
N ALA A 365 14.27 9.13 3.58
CA ALA A 365 15.62 8.59 3.39
C ALA A 365 16.05 7.69 4.56
N ALA A 366 15.80 8.11 5.81
CA ALA A 366 16.10 7.31 7.00
C ALA A 366 15.36 5.96 7.03
N THR A 367 14.20 5.87 6.36
CA THR A 367 13.43 4.63 6.24
C THR A 367 14.15 3.55 5.43
N LEU A 368 15.15 3.89 4.62
CA LEU A 368 16.03 2.91 3.96
C LEU A 368 16.82 2.02 4.93
N SER A 369 16.89 2.38 6.22
CA SER A 369 17.45 1.52 7.26
C SER A 369 16.58 0.30 7.58
N VAL A 370 15.29 0.32 7.20
CA VAL A 370 14.40 -0.83 7.37
C VAL A 370 14.75 -1.89 6.30
N PRO A 371 14.95 -3.17 6.67
CA PRO A 371 15.34 -4.21 5.72
C PRO A 371 14.37 -4.35 4.53
N HIS A 372 14.92 -4.70 3.37
CA HIS A 372 14.19 -4.90 2.10
C HIS A 372 13.32 -3.70 1.68
N THR A 373 13.83 -2.48 1.90
CA THR A 373 13.21 -1.26 1.41
C THR A 373 14.01 -0.61 0.28
N GLY A 374 13.38 0.35 -0.38
CA GLY A 374 13.93 1.11 -1.50
C GLY A 374 13.13 2.37 -1.73
N MET A 375 13.78 3.42 -2.24
CA MET A 375 13.21 4.76 -2.33
C MET A 375 13.35 5.32 -3.75
N ALA A 376 12.23 5.60 -4.40
CA ALA A 376 12.19 6.36 -5.65
C ALA A 376 12.25 7.86 -5.33
N VAL A 377 13.37 8.51 -5.64
CA VAL A 377 13.51 9.97 -5.55
C VAL A 377 12.71 10.63 -6.67
N THR A 378 12.04 11.76 -6.43
CA THR A 378 11.20 12.46 -7.45
C THR A 378 11.41 13.97 -7.54
N THR A 379 12.53 14.46 -7.00
CA THR A 379 12.90 15.90 -6.96
C THR A 379 12.97 16.57 -8.32
N ASP A 380 13.11 15.79 -9.37
CA ASP A 380 13.42 16.22 -10.72
C ASP A 380 12.21 16.12 -11.67
N VAL A 381 11.09 15.57 -11.18
CA VAL A 381 9.81 15.38 -11.89
C VAL A 381 8.63 16.01 -11.12
N GLY A 382 8.91 16.97 -10.24
CA GLY A 382 7.90 17.72 -9.47
C GLY A 382 7.16 18.79 -10.27
N ASN A 383 6.29 19.52 -9.59
CA ASN A 383 5.62 20.71 -10.12
C ASN A 383 5.34 21.68 -8.97
N LEU A 384 6.04 22.82 -8.95
CA LEU A 384 5.91 23.78 -7.85
C LEU A 384 4.52 24.44 -7.74
N LYS A 385 3.68 24.32 -8.77
CA LYS A 385 2.33 24.90 -8.84
C LYS A 385 1.22 23.87 -8.63
N ASP A 386 1.55 22.58 -8.68
CA ASP A 386 0.58 21.49 -8.55
C ASP A 386 1.21 20.35 -7.74
N ILE A 387 0.59 20.02 -6.62
CA ILE A 387 1.03 18.95 -5.72
C ILE A 387 0.97 17.56 -6.38
N HIS A 388 0.29 17.45 -7.52
CA HIS A 388 0.13 16.23 -8.29
C HIS A 388 0.93 16.27 -9.60
N PRO A 389 2.27 16.07 -9.56
CA PRO A 389 3.07 16.03 -10.78
C PRO A 389 2.62 14.92 -11.73
N GLN A 390 2.45 15.25 -13.01
CA GLN A 390 1.82 14.35 -13.99
C GLN A 390 2.74 13.25 -14.54
N ASN A 391 4.06 13.33 -14.35
CA ASN A 391 4.99 12.32 -14.85
C ASN A 391 5.03 11.07 -13.94
N LYS A 392 3.90 10.35 -13.84
CA LYS A 392 3.78 9.11 -13.08
C LYS A 392 4.54 7.95 -13.70
N GLN A 393 4.86 8.02 -14.99
CA GLN A 393 5.70 7.04 -15.69
C GLN A 393 7.05 6.88 -15.03
N GLU A 394 7.71 8.00 -14.73
CA GLU A 394 9.04 7.98 -14.13
C GLU A 394 9.00 7.48 -12.69
N VAL A 395 7.97 7.81 -11.92
CA VAL A 395 7.76 7.30 -10.56
C VAL A 395 7.61 5.77 -10.58
N GLY A 396 6.70 5.24 -11.41
CA GLY A 396 6.51 3.79 -11.55
C GLY A 396 7.76 3.08 -12.06
N ARG A 397 8.48 3.68 -13.02
CA ARG A 397 9.75 3.16 -13.53
C ARG A 397 10.80 3.04 -12.42
N ARG A 398 10.99 4.08 -11.60
CA ARG A 398 11.99 4.10 -10.51
C ARG A 398 11.69 3.06 -9.44
N LEU A 399 10.43 2.88 -9.06
CA LEU A 399 10.02 1.79 -8.16
C LEU A 399 10.32 0.41 -8.79
N ALA A 400 10.08 0.24 -10.09
CA ALA A 400 10.36 -1.02 -10.77
C ALA A 400 11.87 -1.30 -10.89
N LEU A 401 12.73 -0.28 -11.00
CA LEU A 401 14.18 -0.49 -10.95
C LEU A 401 14.63 -1.08 -9.61
N TRP A 402 14.11 -0.56 -8.50
CA TRP A 402 14.34 -1.13 -7.17
C TRP A 402 13.90 -2.59 -7.08
N ALA A 403 12.71 -2.91 -7.58
CA ALA A 403 12.23 -4.29 -7.62
C ALA A 403 13.12 -5.20 -8.48
N LEU A 404 13.45 -4.79 -9.70
CA LEU A 404 14.35 -5.53 -10.60
C LEU A 404 15.69 -5.86 -9.93
N ALA A 405 16.33 -4.88 -9.33
CA ALA A 405 17.63 -5.08 -8.70
C ALA A 405 17.55 -5.84 -7.37
N LYS A 406 16.65 -5.46 -6.47
CA LYS A 406 16.65 -5.95 -5.08
C LYS A 406 15.70 -7.11 -4.80
N THR A 407 14.63 -7.26 -5.58
CA THR A 407 13.71 -8.40 -5.47
C THR A 407 14.08 -9.52 -6.45
N TYR A 408 14.45 -9.16 -7.68
CA TYR A 408 14.69 -10.12 -8.76
C TYR A 408 16.18 -10.33 -9.11
N GLY A 409 17.10 -9.74 -8.34
CA GLY A 409 18.54 -10.00 -8.46
C GLY A 409 19.17 -9.51 -9.77
N ARG A 410 18.58 -8.52 -10.44
CA ARG A 410 19.15 -7.95 -11.68
C ARG A 410 20.33 -7.03 -11.36
N GLU A 411 21.54 -7.54 -11.54
CA GLU A 411 22.79 -6.81 -11.27
C GLU A 411 23.11 -5.75 -12.34
N ASP A 412 22.51 -5.85 -13.53
CA ASP A 412 22.68 -4.93 -14.67
C ASP A 412 21.83 -3.65 -14.57
N VAL A 413 21.06 -3.50 -13.48
CA VAL A 413 20.10 -2.41 -13.32
C VAL A 413 20.62 -1.39 -12.30
N THR A 414 20.91 -0.17 -12.74
CA THR A 414 21.07 0.97 -11.83
C THR A 414 19.69 1.39 -11.31
N TYR A 415 19.50 1.34 -9.99
CA TYR A 415 18.18 1.46 -9.37
C TYR A 415 17.98 2.64 -8.42
N SER A 416 19.05 3.35 -8.07
CA SER A 416 18.98 4.57 -7.26
C SER A 416 19.90 5.63 -7.85
N GLY A 417 19.52 6.89 -7.64
CA GLY A 417 20.45 8.00 -7.77
C GLY A 417 21.28 8.19 -6.50
N PRO A 418 22.20 9.16 -6.50
CA PRO A 418 23.14 9.37 -5.40
C PRO A 418 22.45 9.59 -4.05
N LEU A 419 22.88 8.85 -3.03
CA LEU A 419 22.45 9.05 -1.64
C LEU A 419 23.64 9.50 -0.80
N TYR A 420 23.46 10.55 0.00
CA TYR A 420 24.52 11.05 0.87
C TYR A 420 25.03 9.95 1.80
N LYS A 421 26.36 9.78 1.86
CA LYS A 421 27.03 8.78 2.69
C LYS A 421 27.84 9.43 3.80
N SER A 422 28.71 10.37 3.45
CA SER A 422 29.62 11.01 4.39
C SER A 422 30.16 12.34 3.87
N MET A 423 30.76 13.11 4.78
CA MET A 423 31.52 14.30 4.44
C MET A 423 32.90 14.32 5.09
N ALA A 424 33.82 15.06 4.50
CA ALA A 424 35.13 15.40 5.07
C ALA A 424 35.42 16.90 4.88
N VAL A 425 35.96 17.55 5.91
CA VAL A 425 36.39 18.95 5.83
C VAL A 425 37.82 19.00 5.32
N GLU A 426 38.04 19.70 4.22
CA GLU A 426 39.32 19.87 3.53
C GLU A 426 39.66 21.36 3.45
N GLY A 427 40.28 21.89 4.52
CA GLY A 427 40.56 23.31 4.64
C GLY A 427 39.25 24.13 4.69
N ASN A 428 39.01 24.94 3.66
CA ASN A 428 37.80 25.76 3.52
C ASN A 428 36.69 25.11 2.66
N THR A 429 36.84 23.83 2.32
CA THR A 429 35.93 23.08 1.46
C THR A 429 35.41 21.85 2.20
N ILE A 430 34.18 21.41 1.89
CA ILE A 430 33.66 20.11 2.34
C ILE A 430 33.55 19.18 1.14
N ARG A 431 34.17 18.01 1.23
CA ARG A 431 34.01 16.91 0.28
C ARG A 431 32.85 16.02 0.71
N LEU A 432 31.94 15.75 -0.21
CA LEU A 432 30.79 14.85 -0.03
C LEU A 432 31.01 13.55 -0.79
N ASN A 433 30.66 12.44 -0.14
CA ASN A 433 30.65 11.11 -0.72
C ASN A 433 29.22 10.58 -0.79
N PHE A 434 28.95 9.78 -1.81
CA PHE A 434 27.62 9.24 -2.07
C PHE A 434 27.68 7.72 -2.30
N ASP A 435 26.65 7.02 -1.84
CA ASP A 435 26.31 5.72 -2.40
C ASP A 435 25.51 5.91 -3.71
N PHE A 436 25.43 4.86 -4.54
CA PHE A 436 24.63 4.84 -5.78
C PHE A 436 25.01 5.89 -6.84
N VAL A 437 26.32 6.11 -7.01
CA VAL A 437 26.86 7.02 -8.05
C VAL A 437 26.70 6.50 -9.49
N GLY A 438 26.25 5.26 -9.67
CA GLY A 438 26.10 4.65 -11.00
C GLY A 438 27.42 4.61 -11.75
N SER A 439 27.42 4.99 -13.03
CA SER A 439 28.66 5.18 -13.83
C SER A 439 29.32 6.56 -13.65
N GLY A 440 28.84 7.35 -12.68
CA GLY A 440 29.42 8.62 -12.24
C GLY A 440 28.38 9.71 -12.04
N LEU A 441 28.78 10.81 -11.40
CA LEU A 441 27.94 11.97 -11.11
C LEU A 441 27.93 12.99 -12.26
N ILE A 442 26.79 13.63 -12.50
CA ILE A 442 26.65 14.69 -13.50
C ILE A 442 25.55 15.71 -13.12
N ALA A 443 25.63 16.92 -13.66
CA ALA A 443 24.51 17.85 -13.70
C ALA A 443 23.60 17.52 -14.89
N ARG A 444 22.32 17.23 -14.65
CA ARG A 444 21.35 16.81 -15.67
C ARG A 444 21.22 17.78 -16.84
N ASP A 445 21.42 19.06 -16.60
CA ASP A 445 21.33 20.15 -17.58
C ASP A 445 22.69 20.57 -18.16
N GLY A 446 23.78 19.93 -17.75
CA GLY A 446 25.16 20.29 -18.13
C GLY A 446 25.68 21.59 -17.51
N GLY A 447 24.90 22.23 -16.63
CA GLY A 447 25.27 23.47 -15.94
C GLY A 447 26.04 23.23 -14.64
N PRO A 448 26.33 24.31 -13.88
CA PRO A 448 26.82 24.20 -12.51
C PRO A 448 25.83 23.45 -11.61
N LEU A 449 26.35 22.72 -10.62
CA LEU A 449 25.50 22.07 -9.62
C LEU A 449 24.75 23.12 -8.79
N THR A 450 23.46 22.88 -8.56
CA THR A 450 22.54 23.81 -7.88
C THR A 450 22.08 23.29 -6.52
N TRP A 451 21.49 24.16 -5.70
CA TRP A 451 20.89 23.85 -4.41
C TRP A 451 21.84 23.33 -3.33
N PHE A 452 23.10 23.75 -3.36
CA PHE A 452 24.04 23.51 -2.28
C PHE A 452 24.14 24.73 -1.36
N GLU A 453 24.07 24.49 -0.06
CA GLU A 453 24.30 25.47 0.97
C GLU A 453 25.37 24.97 1.94
N ILE A 454 26.20 25.86 2.47
CA ILE A 454 27.28 25.54 3.42
C ILE A 454 27.21 26.48 4.63
N ALA A 455 27.56 25.95 5.80
CA ALA A 455 27.59 26.72 7.05
C ALA A 455 28.87 26.43 7.84
N GLY A 456 29.31 27.44 8.60
CA GLY A 456 30.30 27.27 9.66
C GLY A 456 29.63 27.03 11.03
N GLU A 457 30.41 27.14 12.09
CA GLU A 457 29.95 26.94 13.49
C GLU A 457 28.84 27.91 13.92
N ASN A 458 28.67 29.03 13.23
CA ASN A 458 27.58 29.98 13.46
C ASN A 458 26.21 29.48 12.98
N LYS A 459 26.16 28.31 12.30
CA LYS A 459 24.95 27.64 11.81
C LYS A 459 24.15 28.43 10.76
N GLN A 460 24.76 29.46 10.18
CA GLN A 460 24.15 30.26 9.12
C GLN A 460 24.52 29.64 7.77
N PHE A 461 23.54 29.03 7.12
CA PHE A 461 23.69 28.48 5.78
C PHE A 461 23.69 29.60 4.75
N VAL A 462 24.66 29.54 3.83
CA VAL A 462 24.75 30.42 2.65
C VAL A 462 24.88 29.56 1.40
N GLU A 463 24.50 30.11 0.25
CA GLU A 463 24.70 29.47 -1.04
C GLU A 463 26.18 29.10 -1.25
N ALA A 464 26.42 27.91 -1.80
CA ALA A 464 27.73 27.33 -1.97
C ALA A 464 27.99 26.90 -3.41
N LYS A 465 29.22 27.09 -3.86
CA LYS A 465 29.71 26.51 -5.11
C LYS A 465 29.98 25.03 -4.88
N ALA A 466 29.34 24.18 -5.69
CA ALA A 466 29.58 22.74 -5.73
C ALA A 466 30.26 22.33 -7.06
N ILE A 467 31.33 21.54 -6.97
CA ILE A 467 32.13 21.08 -8.12
C ILE A 467 32.27 19.56 -8.05
N LEU A 468 32.10 18.88 -9.19
CA LEU A 468 32.38 17.46 -9.32
C LEU A 468 33.88 17.20 -9.26
N ASP A 469 34.29 16.24 -8.43
CA ASP A 469 35.66 15.71 -8.36
C ASP A 469 35.59 14.18 -8.34
N GLY A 470 35.63 13.59 -9.54
CA GLY A 470 35.31 12.18 -9.76
C GLY A 470 33.88 11.86 -9.32
N ASP A 471 33.74 10.89 -8.40
CA ASP A 471 32.47 10.47 -7.81
C ASP A 471 32.14 11.23 -6.50
N THR A 472 32.87 12.30 -6.22
CA THR A 472 32.66 13.16 -5.04
C THR A 472 32.29 14.58 -5.44
N ILE A 473 31.78 15.35 -4.48
CA ILE A 473 31.44 16.77 -4.68
C ILE A 473 32.20 17.63 -3.68
N LEU A 474 32.89 18.65 -4.18
CA LEU A 474 33.54 19.68 -3.38
C LEU A 474 32.62 20.88 -3.22
N VAL A 475 32.28 21.24 -1.98
CA VAL A 475 31.37 22.35 -1.64
C VAL A 475 32.13 23.43 -0.88
N SER A 476 32.09 24.67 -1.36
CA SER A 476 32.81 25.81 -0.77
C SER A 476 32.04 27.11 -0.92
N SER A 477 32.33 28.10 -0.08
CA SER A 477 31.82 29.47 -0.21
C SER A 477 32.83 30.48 0.32
N ASP A 478 33.03 31.59 -0.39
CA ASP A 478 33.96 32.64 0.04
C ASP A 478 33.57 33.27 1.39
N ALA A 479 32.28 33.22 1.72
CA ALA A 479 31.71 33.72 2.98
C ALA A 479 31.97 32.78 4.18
N VAL A 480 32.34 31.51 3.97
CA VAL A 480 32.51 30.51 5.02
C VAL A 480 33.94 29.97 5.00
N LYS A 481 34.81 30.51 5.87
CA LYS A 481 36.23 30.10 5.92
C LYS A 481 36.47 28.76 6.62
N ASN A 482 35.64 28.43 7.63
CA ASN A 482 35.74 27.20 8.41
C ASN A 482 34.39 26.46 8.34
N PRO A 483 34.11 25.73 7.26
CA PRO A 483 32.83 25.07 7.08
C PRO A 483 32.73 23.81 7.95
N VAL A 484 31.53 23.54 8.47
CA VAL A 484 31.24 22.37 9.31
C VAL A 484 29.98 21.62 8.89
N ALA A 485 29.13 22.21 8.04
CA ALA A 485 27.89 21.59 7.60
C ALA A 485 27.53 21.95 6.15
N VAL A 486 26.88 21.02 5.44
CA VAL A 486 26.32 21.20 4.10
C VAL A 486 24.86 20.77 4.09
N ARG A 487 24.06 21.45 3.27
CA ARG A 487 22.71 21.06 2.89
C ARG A 487 22.62 20.98 1.37
N PHE A 488 21.87 20.01 0.87
CA PHE A 488 21.56 19.85 -0.55
C PHE A 488 20.06 19.71 -0.73
N GLY A 489 19.48 20.56 -1.58
CA GLY A 489 18.05 20.54 -1.87
C GLY A 489 17.18 20.78 -0.65
N TRP A 490 17.65 21.50 0.37
CA TRP A 490 16.95 21.65 1.65
C TRP A 490 15.88 22.75 1.64
N HIS A 491 14.99 22.73 0.64
CA HIS A 491 13.87 23.67 0.52
C HIS A 491 12.71 23.01 -0.23
N GLN A 492 11.46 23.34 0.11
CA GLN A 492 10.27 22.74 -0.52
C GLN A 492 10.18 22.96 -2.04
N SER A 493 10.85 24.00 -2.54
CA SER A 493 10.91 24.33 -3.97
C SER A 493 12.18 23.84 -4.67
N ALA A 494 12.95 22.95 -4.03
CA ALA A 494 14.23 22.50 -4.55
C ALA A 494 14.04 21.57 -5.75
N GLU A 495 14.42 22.02 -6.94
CA GLU A 495 14.50 21.22 -8.17
C GLU A 495 15.98 21.04 -8.59
N PRO A 496 16.79 20.29 -7.82
CA PRO A 496 18.22 20.17 -8.07
C PRO A 496 18.54 19.39 -9.34
N ASN A 497 19.71 19.70 -9.92
CA ASN A 497 20.20 19.08 -11.14
C ASN A 497 21.22 17.95 -10.93
N LEU A 498 21.63 17.62 -9.70
CA LEU A 498 22.55 16.51 -9.43
C LEU A 498 21.87 15.16 -9.69
N VAL A 499 22.43 14.38 -10.61
CA VAL A 499 22.00 13.03 -10.97
C VAL A 499 23.23 12.12 -11.12
N ASN A 500 23.02 10.81 -11.16
CA ASN A 500 24.01 9.92 -11.78
C ASN A 500 23.88 9.95 -13.32
N LYS A 501 24.86 9.39 -14.04
CA LYS A 501 24.87 9.35 -15.52
C LYS A 501 23.72 8.56 -16.12
N GLU A 502 23.06 7.68 -15.35
CA GLU A 502 21.84 6.98 -15.74
C GLU A 502 20.57 7.85 -15.59
N GLY A 503 20.73 9.10 -15.13
CA GLY A 503 19.67 10.09 -15.02
C GLY A 503 18.80 9.96 -13.76
N LEU A 504 19.25 9.22 -12.75
CA LEU A 504 18.53 9.11 -11.47
C LEU A 504 18.98 10.23 -10.51
N PRO A 505 18.04 11.00 -9.93
CA PRO A 505 18.35 12.18 -9.11
C PRO A 505 18.91 11.82 -7.74
N ALA A 506 19.79 12.69 -7.26
CA ALA A 506 20.27 12.64 -5.89
C ALA A 506 19.15 13.00 -4.91
N SER A 507 19.13 12.33 -3.77
CA SER A 507 18.19 12.62 -2.70
C SER A 507 18.64 13.84 -1.88
N PRO A 508 17.73 14.78 -1.51
CA PRO A 508 18.04 15.87 -0.59
C PRO A 508 18.56 15.40 0.76
N PHE A 509 19.47 16.16 1.38
CA PHE A 509 20.05 15.83 2.67
C PHE A 509 20.60 17.05 3.42
N ARG A 510 20.89 16.86 4.70
CA ARG A 510 21.73 17.75 5.51
C ARG A 510 22.78 16.93 6.25
N THR A 511 23.98 17.50 6.44
CA THR A 511 25.06 16.81 7.16
C THR A 511 25.06 17.07 8.66
N HIS A 512 24.24 18.01 9.13
CA HIS A 512 24.09 18.36 10.53
C HIS A 512 22.60 18.64 10.88
N PRO A 513 22.08 18.21 12.05
CA PRO A 513 20.67 18.33 12.43
C PRO A 513 20.13 19.74 12.76
N TRP A 514 20.92 20.81 12.56
CA TRP A 514 20.44 22.17 12.79
C TRP A 514 19.38 22.57 11.76
#